data_AF-A0A8T5MBV9-F1
#
_entry.id   AF-A0A8T5MBV9-F1
#
_cell.length_a   1.000
_cell.length_b   1.000
_cell.length_c   1.000
_cell.angle_alpha   90.00
_cell.angle_beta   90.00
_cell.angle_gamma   90.00
#
_symmetry.space_group_name_H-M   'P 1'
#
loop_
_entity.id
_entity.type
_entity.pdbx_description
1 polymer ?
#
loop_
_entity_poly.entity_id
_entity_poly.type
_entity_poly.pdbx_seq_one_letter_code
_entity_poly.pdbx_strand_id
1 'polypeptide(L)'
;MDKINQNEKKILEIYRKKFNDKELFAHLIQRIELHMDKLRNLKKDKEKQDIFLREVADVYLLSRILLNLEKVSKETIEKSSDYYLNKIKELFN
;
A
#
# COMPACT_ATOMS: atom_id res chain seq x y z
N MET A 1 16.38 7.72 10.35
CA MET A 1 15.21 7.48 9.48
C MET A 1 15.68 6.66 8.30
N ASP A 2 15.14 5.45 8.10
CA ASP A 2 15.59 4.55 7.01
C ASP A 2 15.29 5.13 5.60
N LYS A 3 15.93 4.56 4.58
CA LYS A 3 15.82 4.99 3.18
C LYS A 3 14.37 4.93 2.66
N ILE A 4 13.56 3.98 3.14
CA ILE A 4 12.17 3.83 2.72
C ILE A 4 11.35 5.00 3.26
N ASN A 5 11.48 5.31 4.54
CA ASN A 5 10.76 6.42 5.17
C ASN A 5 11.17 7.78 4.58
N GLN A 6 12.43 7.93 4.14
CA GLN A 6 12.85 9.13 3.40
C GLN A 6 12.18 9.23 2.03
N ASN A 7 12.06 8.11 1.31
CA ASN A 7 11.39 8.07 0.01
C ASN A 7 9.88 8.31 0.13
N GLU A 8 9.21 7.76 1.15
CA GLU A 8 7.79 8.02 1.44
C GLU A 8 7.51 9.51 1.58
N LYS A 9 8.35 10.22 2.36
CA LYS A 9 8.26 11.68 2.52
C LYS A 9 8.40 12.42 1.19
N LYS A 10 9.42 12.07 0.39
CA LYS A 10 9.65 12.69 -0.93
C LYS A 10 8.49 12.45 -1.89
N ILE A 11 7.91 11.25 -1.89
CA ILE A 11 6.75 10.93 -2.73
C ILE A 11 5.54 11.79 -2.32
N LEU A 12 5.26 11.88 -1.02
CA LEU A 12 4.20 12.74 -0.50
C LEU A 12 4.41 14.22 -0.85
N GLU A 13 5.63 14.72 -0.70
CA GLU A 13 6.00 16.10 -1.08
C GLU A 13 5.75 16.36 -2.56
N ILE A 14 6.09 15.41 -3.44
CA ILE A 14 5.85 15.51 -4.88
C ILE A 14 4.35 15.55 -5.17
N TYR A 15 3.55 14.65 -4.58
CA TYR A 15 2.12 14.60 -4.82
C TYR A 15 1.38 15.83 -4.28
N ARG A 16 1.81 16.38 -3.14
CA ARG A 16 1.26 17.61 -2.56
C ARG A 16 1.46 18.86 -3.42
N LYS A 17 2.34 18.81 -4.43
CA LYS A 17 2.43 19.89 -5.43
C LYS A 17 1.19 19.96 -6.33
N LYS A 18 0.41 18.88 -6.41
CA LYS A 18 -0.72 18.75 -7.34
C LYS A 18 -2.05 18.48 -6.64
N PHE A 19 -2.04 17.82 -5.49
CA PHE A 19 -3.26 17.35 -4.82
C PHE A 19 -3.36 17.92 -3.41
N ASN A 20 -4.57 18.32 -3.01
CA ASN A 20 -4.89 18.50 -1.59
C ASN A 20 -5.00 17.13 -0.88
N ASP A 21 -5.10 17.11 0.46
CA ASP A 21 -5.07 15.84 1.21
C ASP A 21 -6.21 14.87 0.82
N LYS A 22 -7.42 15.36 0.51
CA LYS A 22 -8.55 14.52 0.07
C LYS A 22 -8.31 13.92 -1.32
N GLU A 23 -7.85 14.75 -2.25
CA GLU A 23 -7.49 14.32 -3.61
C GLU A 23 -6.31 13.35 -3.60
N LEU A 24 -5.36 13.58 -2.70
CA LEU A 24 -4.19 12.74 -2.51
C LEU A 24 -4.58 11.35 -2.01
N PHE A 25 -5.48 11.27 -1.02
CA PHE A 25 -6.02 10.00 -0.55
C PHE A 25 -6.66 9.21 -1.70
N ALA A 26 -7.56 9.84 -2.46
CA ALA A 26 -8.23 9.22 -3.59
C ALA A 26 -7.23 8.80 -4.69
N HIS A 27 -6.23 9.63 -4.96
CA HIS A 27 -5.18 9.33 -5.93
C HIS A 27 -4.35 8.10 -5.52
N LEU A 28 -3.96 8.00 -4.25
CA LEU A 28 -3.20 6.86 -3.73
C LEU A 28 -3.99 5.55 -3.86
N ILE A 29 -5.30 5.57 -3.55
CA ILE A 29 -6.18 4.41 -3.75
C ILE A 29 -6.21 3.99 -5.23
N GLN A 30 -6.44 4.93 -6.15
CA GLN A 30 -6.43 4.64 -7.59
C GLN A 30 -5.10 4.04 -8.07
N ARG A 31 -3.97 4.52 -7.53
CA ARG A 31 -2.66 3.95 -7.84
C ARG A 31 -2.54 2.52 -7.33
N ILE A 32 -2.96 2.25 -6.09
CA ILE A 32 -2.96 0.90 -5.51
C ILE A 32 -3.82 -0.05 -6.37
N GLU A 33 -5.02 0.36 -6.75
CA GLU A 33 -5.91 -0.42 -7.63
C GLU A 33 -5.23 -0.77 -8.96
N LEU A 34 -4.56 0.19 -9.59
CA LEU A 34 -3.83 -0.03 -10.84
C LEU A 34 -2.71 -1.08 -10.68
N HIS A 35 -1.96 -1.04 -9.58
CA HIS A 35 -0.92 -2.05 -9.31
C HIS A 35 -1.53 -3.43 -9.01
N MET A 36 -2.66 -3.48 -8.28
CA MET A 36 -3.41 -4.72 -8.03
C MET A 36 -3.98 -5.35 -9.31
N ASP A 37 -4.49 -4.54 -10.25
CA ASP A 37 -4.98 -5.03 -11.53
C ASP A 37 -3.87 -5.57 -12.41
N LYS A 38 -2.67 -4.97 -12.38
CA LYS A 38 -1.51 -5.56 -13.02
C LYS A 38 -1.14 -6.91 -12.40
N LEU A 39 -1.13 -7.01 -11.07
CA LEU A 39 -0.85 -8.28 -10.37
C LEU A 39 -1.83 -9.38 -10.79
N ARG A 40 -3.12 -9.06 -10.94
CA ARG A 40 -4.15 -10.01 -11.43
C ARG A 40 -3.88 -10.47 -12.86
N ASN A 41 -3.37 -9.59 -13.72
CA ASN A 41 -3.15 -9.85 -15.13
C ASN A 41 -1.76 -10.46 -15.46
N LEU A 42 -0.81 -10.39 -14.52
CA LEU A 42 0.47 -11.06 -14.63
C LEU A 42 0.23 -12.58 -14.54
N LYS A 43 0.08 -13.22 -15.70
CA LYS A 43 0.13 -14.69 -15.81
C LYS A 43 1.42 -15.18 -15.13
N LYS A 44 1.32 -16.31 -14.42
CA LYS A 44 2.45 -17.01 -13.76
C LYS A 44 3.48 -17.46 -14.79
N ASP A 45 4.25 -16.51 -15.29
CA ASP A 45 5.36 -16.73 -16.18
C ASP A 45 6.64 -16.40 -15.41
N LYS A 46 7.59 -17.34 -15.38
CA LYS A 46 8.80 -17.20 -14.56
C LYS A 46 9.62 -15.97 -14.95
N GLU A 47 9.54 -15.54 -16.20
CA GLU A 47 10.20 -14.34 -16.72
C GLU A 47 9.63 -13.02 -16.16
N LYS A 48 8.44 -13.05 -15.56
CA LYS A 48 7.77 -11.85 -15.01
C LYS A 48 7.79 -11.79 -13.49
N GLN A 49 8.53 -12.67 -12.81
CA GLN A 49 8.62 -12.70 -11.36
C GLN A 49 9.12 -11.37 -10.77
N ASP A 50 10.14 -10.76 -11.37
CA ASP A 50 10.66 -9.46 -10.91
C ASP A 50 9.67 -8.32 -11.10
N ILE A 51 8.81 -8.40 -12.12
CA ILE A 51 7.74 -7.43 -12.33
C ILE A 51 6.67 -7.64 -11.26
N PHE A 52 6.26 -8.88 -11.01
CA PHE A 52 5.30 -9.21 -9.97
C PHE A 52 5.76 -8.71 -8.59
N LEU A 53 7.01 -9.00 -8.20
CA LEU A 53 7.56 -8.56 -6.93
C LEU A 53 7.61 -7.02 -6.81
N ARG A 54 7.92 -6.32 -7.91
CA ARG A 54 7.88 -4.86 -7.95
C ARG A 54 6.47 -4.32 -7.75
N GLU A 55 5.49 -4.88 -8.45
CA GLU A 55 4.10 -4.45 -8.30
C GLU A 55 3.56 -4.72 -6.87
N VAL A 56 3.96 -5.83 -6.22
CA VAL A 56 3.68 -6.06 -4.79
C VAL A 56 4.34 -5.01 -3.90
N ALA A 57 5.61 -4.69 -4.16
CA ALA A 57 6.33 -3.68 -3.40
C ALA A 57 5.72 -2.28 -3.56
N ASP A 58 5.24 -1.94 -4.76
CA ASP A 58 4.56 -0.67 -5.04
C ASP A 58 3.23 -0.58 -4.26
N VAL A 59 2.42 -1.65 -4.24
CA VAL A 59 1.19 -1.71 -3.42
C VAL A 59 1.51 -1.50 -1.94
N TYR A 60 2.54 -2.18 -1.44
CA TYR A 60 2.96 -2.05 -0.04
C TYR A 60 3.41 -0.61 0.29
N LEU A 61 4.27 -0.01 -0.54
CA LEU A 61 4.76 1.36 -0.35
C LEU A 61 3.63 2.38 -0.36
N LEU A 62 2.71 2.31 -1.32
CA LEU A 62 1.58 3.22 -1.42
C LEU A 62 0.61 3.06 -0.23
N SER A 63 0.39 1.81 0.22
CA SER A 63 -0.44 1.52 1.40
C SER A 63 0.17 2.14 2.66
N ARG A 64 1.50 2.05 2.83
CA ARG A 64 2.21 2.71 3.93
C ARG A 64 2.09 4.23 3.88
N ILE A 65 2.23 4.83 2.69
CA ILE A 65 2.06 6.26 2.49
C ILE A 65 0.64 6.70 2.89
N LEU A 66 -0.37 5.91 2.54
CA LEU A 66 -1.77 6.18 2.88
C LEU A 66 -2.01 6.11 4.41
N LEU A 67 -1.49 5.09 5.09
CA LEU A 67 -1.56 5.00 6.55
C LEU A 67 -0.87 6.19 7.24
N ASN A 68 0.28 6.63 6.71
CA ASN A 68 1.00 7.80 7.21
C ASN A 68 0.22 9.11 6.98
N LEU A 69 -0.41 9.25 5.80
CA LEU A 69 -1.24 10.42 5.45
C LEU A 69 -2.39 10.58 6.44
N GLU A 70 -3.08 9.48 6.75
CA GLU A 70 -4.19 9.41 7.70
C GLU A 70 -3.73 9.37 9.17
N LYS A 71 -2.41 9.42 9.43
CA LYS A 71 -1.81 9.38 10.76
C LYS A 71 -2.26 8.16 11.58
N VAL A 72 -2.45 7.02 10.92
CA VAL A 72 -2.85 5.77 11.60
C VAL A 72 -1.73 5.34 12.53
N SER A 73 -2.03 5.18 13.81
CA SER A 73 -1.03 4.81 14.82
C SER A 73 -0.63 3.34 14.66
N LYS A 74 0.58 3.01 15.14
CA LYS A 74 1.05 1.61 15.18
C LYS A 74 0.09 0.71 15.98
N GLU A 75 -0.41 1.22 17.11
CA GLU A 75 -1.38 0.51 17.96
C GLU A 75 -2.68 0.19 17.20
N THR A 76 -3.18 1.13 16.40
CA THR A 76 -4.37 0.89 15.56
C THR A 76 -4.11 -0.19 14.50
N ILE A 77 -2.94 -0.19 13.87
CA ILE A 77 -2.54 -1.22 12.90
C ILE A 77 -2.46 -2.60 13.57
N GLU A 78 -1.86 -2.68 14.75
CA GLU A 78 -1.74 -3.92 15.54
C GLU A 78 -3.13 -4.49 15.90
N LYS A 79 -4.01 -3.66 16.47
CA LYS A 79 -5.39 -4.06 16.81
C LYS A 79 -6.18 -4.52 15.58
N SER A 80 -6.03 -3.82 14.46
CA SER A 80 -6.69 -4.20 13.20
C SER A 80 -6.16 -5.53 12.66
N SER A 81 -4.86 -5.80 12.82
CA SER A 81 -4.24 -7.07 12.43
C SER A 81 -4.78 -8.22 13.28
N ASP A 82 -4.83 -8.07 14.60
CA ASP A 82 -5.37 -9.09 15.52
C ASP A 82 -6.84 -9.39 15.23
N TYR A 83 -7.65 -8.34 15.02
CA TYR A 83 -9.04 -8.47 14.61
C TYR A 83 -9.18 -9.29 13.33
N TYR A 84 -8.40 -8.97 12.29
CA TYR A 84 -8.49 -9.64 10.99
C TYR A 84 -8.00 -11.09 11.04
N LEU A 85 -6.94 -11.37 11.81
CA LEU A 85 -6.47 -12.74 12.04
C LEU A 85 -7.55 -13.60 12.70
N ASN A 86 -8.25 -13.08 13.71
CA ASN A 86 -9.35 -13.79 14.35
C ASN A 86 -10.51 -14.03 13.38
N LYS A 87 -10.84 -13.05 12.53
CA LYS A 87 -11.84 -13.23 11.46
C LYS A 87 -11.47 -14.34 10.48
N ILE A 88 -10.20 -14.44 10.08
CA ILE A 88 -9.73 -15.54 9.23
C ILE A 88 -9.90 -16.88 9.96
N LYS A 89 -9.49 -16.98 11.24
CA LYS A 89 -9.67 -18.21 12.03
C LYS A 89 -11.14 -18.64 12.11
N GLU A 90 -12.07 -17.70 12.28
CA GLU A 90 -13.52 -17.99 12.29
C GLU A 90 -14.03 -18.52 10.95
N LEU A 91 -13.44 -18.12 9.82
CA LEU A 91 -13.89 -18.53 8.48
C LEU A 91 -13.39 -19.92 8.06
N PHE A 92 -12.29 -20.39 8.65
CA PHE A 92 -11.63 -21.64 8.27
C PHE A 92 -11.59 -22.69 9.39
N ASN A 93 -12.24 -22.42 10.53
CA ASN A 93 -12.55 -23.40 11.59
C ASN A 93 -14.03 -23.81 11.51
#